data_AF-A0A397TCK3-F1
#
_entry.id   AF-A0A397TCK3-F1
#
_cell.length_a   1.000
_cell.length_b   1.000
_cell.length_c   1.000
_cell.angle_alpha   90.00
_cell.angle_beta   90.00
_cell.angle_gamma   90.00
#
_symmetry.space_group_name_H-M   'P 1'
#
loop_
_entity.id
_entity.type
_entity.pdbx_description
1 polymer ?
#
loop_
_entity_poly.entity_id
_entity_poly.type
_entity_poly.pdbx_seq_one_letter_code
_entity_poly.pdbx_strand_id
1 'polypeptide(L)'
;MKRCWESDPKERPPITEVANTLFRWDLYKENAEQFNQAEKKRVESIQLKLLGPNFTVNHPRAIFTSRSLRSFISKASSINSTSSLSFNEYISKEYELDINNIQR
;
A
#
# COMPACT_ATOMS: atom_id res chain seq x y z
N MET A 1 -4.45 -8.82 10.85
CA MET A 1 -4.26 -8.17 9.53
C MET A 1 -5.16 -8.70 8.41
N LYS A 2 -5.51 -10.01 8.32
CA LYS A 2 -6.38 -10.52 7.22
C LYS A 2 -7.68 -9.71 7.05
N ARG A 3 -8.40 -9.46 8.15
CA ARG A 3 -9.62 -8.63 8.17
C ARG A 3 -9.43 -7.19 7.65
N CYS A 4 -8.21 -6.64 7.72
CA CYS A 4 -7.93 -5.31 7.17
C CYS A 4 -7.98 -5.29 5.63
N TRP A 5 -7.88 -6.45 4.99
CA TRP A 5 -7.92 -6.62 3.55
C TRP A 5 -9.29 -7.03 3.01
N GLU A 6 -10.33 -7.03 3.85
CA GLU A 6 -11.68 -7.33 3.37
C GLU A 6 -12.13 -6.32 2.32
N SER A 7 -12.76 -6.83 1.26
CA SER A 7 -13.23 -5.98 0.17
C SER A 7 -14.35 -5.05 0.64
N ASP A 8 -15.27 -5.58 1.46
CA ASP A 8 -16.29 -4.78 2.14
C ASP A 8 -15.66 -3.95 3.28
N PRO A 9 -15.73 -2.61 3.24
CA PRO A 9 -15.22 -1.75 4.31
C PRO A 9 -15.86 -2.00 5.67
N LYS A 10 -17.11 -2.47 5.71
CA LYS A 10 -17.85 -2.72 6.96
C LYS A 10 -17.31 -3.93 7.74
N GLU A 11 -16.69 -4.86 7.03
CA GLU A 11 -16.06 -6.05 7.60
C GLU A 11 -14.63 -5.78 8.09
N ARG A 12 -14.05 -4.63 7.71
CA ARG A 12 -12.73 -4.21 8.19
C ARG A 12 -12.80 -3.80 9.66
N PRO A 13 -11.76 -4.09 10.46
CA PRO A 13 -11.70 -3.61 11.82
C PRO A 13 -11.60 -2.09 11.86
N PRO A 14 -12.19 -1.42 12.88
CA PRO A 14 -11.99 0.00 13.08
C PRO A 14 -10.51 0.29 13.39
N ILE A 15 -10.08 1.51 13.07
CA ILE A 15 -8.67 1.91 13.25
C ILE A 15 -8.19 1.79 14.71
N THR A 16 -9.10 1.98 15.66
CA THR A 16 -8.83 1.84 17.10
C THR A 16 -8.47 0.39 17.48
N GLU A 17 -9.16 -0.60 16.92
CA GLU A 17 -8.86 -2.03 17.12
C GLU A 17 -7.47 -2.37 16.54
N VAL A 18 -7.18 -1.86 15.34
CA VAL A 18 -5.87 -2.06 14.70
C VAL A 18 -4.75 -1.43 15.53
N ALA A 19 -4.92 -0.18 15.97
CA ALA A 19 -3.93 0.54 16.77
C ALA A 19 -3.66 -0.19 18.10
N ASN A 20 -4.71 -0.62 18.81
CA ASN A 20 -4.57 -1.39 20.05
C ASN A 20 -3.86 -2.72 19.84
N THR A 21 -4.15 -3.41 18.73
CA THR A 21 -3.48 -4.67 18.38
C THR A 21 -1.99 -4.45 18.16
N LEU A 22 -1.61 -3.44 17.37
CA LEU A 22 -0.21 -3.08 17.11
C LEU A 22 0.51 -2.68 18.40
N PHE A 23 -0.15 -1.90 19.25
CA PHE A 23 0.39 -1.50 20.55
C PHE A 23 0.67 -2.72 21.44
N ARG A 24 -0.22 -3.71 21.46
CA ARG A 24 -0.01 -4.93 22.25
C ARG A 24 1.15 -5.76 21.73
N TRP A 25 1.28 -5.89 20.41
CA TRP A 25 2.42 -6.56 19.78
C TRP A 25 3.74 -5.90 20.13
N ASP A 26 3.80 -4.57 20.14
CA ASP A 26 5.03 -3.86 20.45
C ASP A 26 5.35 -3.82 21.94
N LEU A 27 4.40 -3.39 22.78
CA LEU A 27 4.66 -3.19 24.21
C LEU A 27 4.78 -4.52 24.97
N TYR A 28 3.88 -5.46 24.70
CA TYR A 28 3.82 -6.73 25.42
C TYR A 28 4.55 -7.86 24.69
N LYS A 29 5.17 -7.56 23.53
CA LYS A 29 5.87 -8.55 22.70
C LYS A 29 4.99 -9.76 22.38
N GLU A 30 3.69 -9.52 22.27
CA GLU A 30 2.74 -10.54 21.87
C GLU A 30 3.10 -11.00 20.44
N ASN A 31 3.07 -12.31 20.20
CA ASN A 31 3.47 -12.92 18.93
C ASN A 31 4.96 -12.75 18.54
N ALA A 32 5.85 -12.36 19.47
CA ALA A 32 7.28 -12.14 19.16
C ALA A 32 7.95 -13.34 18.45
N GLU A 33 7.63 -14.57 18.85
CA GLU A 33 8.18 -15.76 18.20
C GLU A 33 7.79 -15.85 16.72
N GLN A 34 6.52 -15.56 16.40
CA GLN A 34 6.03 -15.58 15.02
C GLN A 34 6.73 -14.50 14.18
N PHE A 35 6.96 -13.31 14.76
CA PHE A 35 7.73 -12.25 14.10
C PHE A 35 9.18 -12.67 13.87
N ASN A 36 9.84 -13.29 14.84
CA ASN A 36 11.21 -13.79 14.68
C ASN A 36 11.31 -14.85 13.59
N GLN A 37 10.36 -15.78 13.53
CA GLN A 37 10.29 -16.79 12.47
C GLN A 37 10.04 -16.16 11.09
N ALA A 38 9.14 -15.17 11.01
CA ALA A 38 8.88 -14.44 9.77
C ALA A 38 10.10 -13.64 9.31
N GLU A 39 10.82 -13.00 10.23
CA GLU A 39 12.03 -12.24 9.95
C GLU A 39 13.16 -13.14 9.44
N LYS A 40 13.35 -14.31 10.05
CA LYS A 40 14.31 -15.31 9.56
C LYS A 40 14.00 -15.70 8.11
N LYS A 41 12.73 -16.01 7.80
CA LYS A 41 12.29 -16.34 6.43
C LYS A 41 12.50 -15.18 5.45
N ARG A 42 12.29 -13.93 5.90
CA ARG A 42 12.52 -12.72 5.09
C ARG A 42 13.99 -12.60 4.72
N VAL A 43 14.90 -12.76 5.69
CA VAL A 43 16.35 -12.71 5.48
C VAL A 43 16.81 -13.82 4.52
N GLU A 44 16.36 -15.06 4.74
CA GLU A 44 16.65 -16.19 3.85
C GLU A 44 16.18 -15.92 2.41
N SER A 45 14.98 -15.36 2.24
CA SER A 45 14.43 -15.03 0.92
C SER A 45 15.23 -13.95 0.19
N ILE A 46 15.76 -12.96 0.92
CA ILE A 46 16.64 -11.93 0.37
C ILE A 46 17.98 -12.54 -0.08
N GLN A 47 18.57 -13.41 0.74
CA GLN A 47 19.81 -14.11 0.39
C GLN A 47 19.64 -14.98 -0.87
N LEU A 48 18.50 -15.64 -1.00
CA LEU A 48 18.12 -16.41 -2.19
C LEU A 48 17.69 -15.55 -3.39
N LYS A 49 17.70 -14.22 -3.28
CA LYS A 49 17.23 -13.26 -4.30
C LYS A 49 15.78 -13.48 -4.75
N LEU A 50 14.97 -14.12 -3.90
CA LEU A 50 13.53 -14.28 -4.08
C LEU A 50 12.74 -13.02 -3.65
N LEU A 51 13.42 -12.09 -2.98
CA LEU A 51 12.91 -10.78 -2.61
C LEU A 51 14.03 -9.73 -2.77
N GLY A 52 13.64 -8.47 -2.98
CA GLY A 52 14.56 -7.33 -3.05
C GLY A 52 14.78 -6.78 -4.47
N PRO A 53 15.71 -5.83 -4.66
CA PRO A 53 15.89 -5.09 -5.93
C PRO A 53 16.27 -5.98 -7.12
N ASN A 54 16.88 -7.13 -6.84
CA ASN A 54 17.32 -8.09 -7.84
C ASN A 54 16.23 -9.14 -8.18
N PHE A 55 15.04 -9.03 -7.57
CA PHE A 55 13.93 -9.92 -7.85
C PHE A 55 13.30 -9.54 -9.21
N THR A 56 13.36 -10.46 -10.16
CA THR A 56 12.95 -10.22 -11.56
C THR A 56 11.59 -10.83 -11.91
N VAL A 57 10.95 -11.55 -10.98
CA VAL A 57 9.66 -12.20 -11.25
C VAL A 57 8.53 -11.19 -11.08
N ASN A 58 8.02 -10.71 -12.21
CA ASN A 58 6.80 -9.92 -12.25
C ASN A 58 5.59 -10.87 -12.24
N HIS A 59 4.66 -10.67 -11.30
CA HIS A 59 3.42 -11.42 -11.30
C HIS A 59 2.62 -11.08 -12.57
N PRO A 60 2.01 -12.04 -13.29
CA PRO A 60 1.29 -11.77 -14.55
C PRO A 60 0.15 -10.76 -14.41
N ARG A 61 -0.35 -10.56 -13.20
CA ARG A 61 -1.39 -9.59 -12.82
C ARG A 61 -0.86 -8.36 -12.07
N ALA A 62 0.45 -8.20 -11.96
CA ALA A 62 1.04 -7.00 -11.37
C ALA A 62 0.85 -5.83 -12.35
N ILE A 63 -0.20 -5.03 -12.13
CA ILE A 63 -0.50 -3.82 -12.93
C ILE A 63 0.46 -2.66 -12.56
N PHE A 64 1.02 -2.73 -11.35
CA PHE A 64 2.01 -1.80 -10.80
C PHE A 64 3.43 -2.33 -11.01
N THR A 65 3.86 -2.45 -12.27
CA THR A 65 5.30 -2.34 -12.53
C THR A 65 5.74 -0.94 -12.13
N SER A 66 6.99 -0.77 -11.69
CA SER A 66 7.53 0.55 -11.42
C SER A 66 7.39 1.43 -12.67
N ARG A 67 6.45 2.38 -12.64
CA ARG A 67 6.25 3.34 -13.72
C ARG A 67 7.16 4.52 -13.46
N SER A 68 7.85 4.99 -14.50
CA SER A 68 8.69 6.18 -14.37
C SER A 68 7.84 7.38 -13.94
N LEU A 69 8.19 7.99 -12.81
CA LEU A 69 7.50 9.20 -12.32
C LEU A 69 7.80 10.43 -13.20
N ARG A 70 8.74 10.33 -14.15
CA ARG A 70 9.18 11.43 -15.01
C ARG A 70 8.03 12.11 -15.75
N SER A 71 7.05 11.33 -16.22
CA SER A 71 5.85 11.85 -16.88
C SER A 71 5.00 12.69 -15.92
N PHE A 72 4.78 12.22 -14.70
CA PHE A 72 4.02 12.94 -13.68
C PHE A 72 4.75 14.20 -13.20
N ILE A 73 6.07 14.10 -12.97
CA ILE A 73 6.93 15.23 -12.61
C ILE A 73 6.91 16.29 -13.73
N SER A 74 7.08 15.88 -14.99
CA SER A 74 7.02 16.81 -16.13
C SER A 74 5.67 17.52 -16.23
N LYS A 75 4.56 16.81 -16.00
CA LYS A 75 3.21 17.38 -16.00
C LYS A 75 3.02 18.38 -14.84
N ALA A 76 3.48 18.04 -13.64
CA ALA A 76 3.44 18.95 -12.49
C ALA A 76 4.28 20.22 -12.72
N SER A 77 5.47 20.09 -13.30
CA SER A 77 6.34 21.23 -13.63
C SER A 77 5.75 22.15 -14.70
N SER A 78 5.01 21.62 -15.68
CA SER A 78 4.30 22.46 -16.66
C SER A 78 3.06 23.16 -16.08
N ILE A 79 2.43 22.55 -15.06
CA ILE A 79 1.24 23.11 -14.38
C ILE A 79 1.59 24.37 -13.56
N ASN A 80 2.80 24.46 -12.99
CA ASN A 80 3.21 25.65 -12.23
C ASN A 80 3.29 26.95 -13.07
N SER A 81 3.25 26.84 -14.40
CA SER A 81 3.18 27.98 -15.33
C SER A 81 1.75 28.41 -15.68
N THR A 82 0.71 27.68 -15.22
CA THR A 82 -0.70 28.00 -15.49
C THR A 82 -1.49 27.96 -14.19
N SER A 83 -1.67 29.13 -13.57
CA SER A 83 -2.39 29.35 -12.30
C SER A 83 -3.91 29.12 -12.36
N SER A 84 -4.40 28.27 -13.26
CA SER A 84 -5.81 27.89 -13.31
C SER A 84 -6.01 26.53 -13.97
N LEU A 85 -5.81 25.46 -13.22
CA LEU A 85 -6.31 24.14 -13.62
C LEU A 85 -7.17 23.58 -12.51
N SER A 86 -8.47 23.45 -12.80
CA SER A 86 -9.39 22.70 -11.95
C SER A 86 -8.78 21.33 -11.68
N PHE A 87 -8.72 20.94 -10.41
CA PHE A 87 -8.18 19.67 -9.91
C PHE A 87 -8.94 18.42 -10.40
N ASN A 88 -9.76 18.55 -11.44
CA ASN A 88 -10.73 17.57 -11.89
C ASN A 88 -10.08 16.33 -12.52
N GLU A 89 -8.92 16.45 -13.18
CA GLU A 89 -8.28 15.28 -13.83
C GLU A 89 -7.58 14.34 -12.82
N TYR A 90 -7.06 14.88 -11.72
CA TYR A 90 -6.49 14.09 -10.63
C TYR A 90 -7.59 13.37 -9.84
N ILE A 91 -8.72 14.05 -9.62
CA ILE A 91 -9.90 13.48 -8.97
C ILE A 91 -10.46 12.32 -9.82
N SER A 92 -10.69 12.47 -11.13
CA SER A 92 -11.50 11.49 -11.87
C SER A 92 -10.94 10.06 -11.94
N LYS A 93 -9.61 9.84 -11.95
CA LYS A 93 -9.03 8.49 -12.08
C LYS A 93 -8.76 7.80 -10.75
N GLU A 94 -8.40 8.56 -9.72
CA GLU A 94 -8.18 8.00 -8.38
C GLU A 94 -9.50 7.84 -7.61
N TYR A 95 -10.55 8.60 -7.96
CA TYR A 95 -11.89 8.46 -7.39
C TYR A 95 -12.54 7.07 -7.63
N GLU A 96 -12.15 6.36 -8.70
CA GLU A 96 -12.60 4.97 -8.92
C GLU A 96 -11.91 3.96 -7.98
N LEU A 97 -10.75 4.32 -7.45
CA LEU A 97 -9.98 3.53 -6.48
C LEU A 97 -10.33 3.90 -5.04
N ASP A 98 -10.82 5.12 -4.83
CA ASP A 98 -11.41 5.53 -3.57
C ASP A 98 -12.68 4.74 -3.31
N ILE A 99 -12.75 4.16 -2.11
CA ILE A 99 -13.95 3.53 -1.60
C ILE A 99 -14.92 4.66 -1.25
N ASN A 100 -15.58 5.18 -2.28
CA ASN A 100 -16.71 6.08 -2.10
C ASN A 100 -17.80 5.29 -1.39
N ASN A 101 -18.02 5.63 -0.13
CA ASN A 101 -19.07 5.08 0.72
C ASN A 101 -20.45 5.55 0.21
N ILE A 102 -20.84 5.08 -0.96
CA ILE A 102 -22.15 5.22 -1.60
C ILE A 102 -22.88 3.91 -1.30
N GLN A 103 -24.05 3.77 -0.69
CA GLN A 103 -25.11 4.55 -0.04
C GLN A 103 -25.84 3.47 0.84
N ARG A 104 -26.77 3.68 1.77
CA ARG A 104 -27.90 4.59 1.94
C ARG A 104 -28.41 4.39 3.37
#